data_AF-D1C3C1-F1
#
_entry.id   AF-D1C3C1-F1
#
_cell.length_a   1.000
_cell.length_b   1.000
_cell.length_c   1.000
_cell.angle_alpha   90.00
_cell.angle_beta   90.00
_cell.angle_gamma   90.00
#
_symmetry.space_group_name_H-M   'P 1'
#
loop_
_entity.id
_entity.type
_entity.pdbx_description
1 polymer ?
#
loop_
_entity_poly.entity_id
_entity_poly.type
_entity_poly.pdbx_seq_one_letter_code
_entity_poly.pdbx_strand_id
1 'polypeptide(L)'
;MSMRTACERRVVLSPEAPQQLRVAEQPLAQVAGRLADPQQPAGGGVAAAATLALAAATAELVATLSLRRKSVQPRRAELEEIRDRLVDLQARFLAAADEDIAVLSDLLAAQRAARPAADAAPDAQRAAKEALERSLTLAAETPIALAQDGLALLRLVLATVPFAARFTVSDLGAAAGLAQGAIEAALLMSEVNVGLLTDAARADELRTAVDQIRQEAPELARQALDLTRAKMSGKPMEEGTRGDRA
;
A
#
# COMPACT_ATOMS: atom_id res chain seq x y z
N MET A 1 12.70 -34.05 -5.87
CA MET A 1 12.37 -32.80 -6.58
C MET A 1 11.73 -31.86 -5.59
N SER A 2 12.49 -30.90 -5.06
CA SER A 2 12.01 -29.90 -4.10
C SER A 2 12.06 -28.54 -4.79
N MET A 3 10.89 -27.92 -4.95
CA MET A 3 10.72 -26.61 -5.55
C MET A 3 11.32 -25.56 -4.63
N ARG A 4 12.35 -24.85 -5.11
CA ARG A 4 12.89 -23.67 -4.44
C ARG A 4 11.95 -22.49 -4.69
N THR A 5 11.43 -21.96 -3.59
CA THR A 5 10.59 -20.76 -3.50
C THR A 5 11.34 -19.52 -3.99
N ALA A 6 10.62 -18.63 -4.65
CA ALA A 6 11.14 -17.43 -5.28
C ALA A 6 11.55 -16.35 -4.24
N CYS A 7 12.78 -15.86 -4.41
CA CYS A 7 13.20 -14.46 -4.31
C CYS A 7 12.77 -13.64 -3.08
N GLU A 8 13.44 -13.86 -1.94
CA GLU A 8 13.70 -12.78 -0.98
C GLU A 8 14.89 -11.94 -1.50
N ARG A 9 14.63 -10.87 -2.25
CA ARG A 9 15.65 -9.84 -2.50
C ARG A 9 15.61 -8.83 -1.37
N ARG A 10 16.40 -9.09 -0.33
CA ARG A 10 16.70 -8.12 0.72
C ARG A 10 17.67 -7.08 0.15
N VAL A 11 17.26 -5.82 0.08
CA VAL A 11 18.17 -4.70 -0.21
C VAL A 11 19.22 -4.66 0.91
N VAL A 12 20.50 -4.86 0.57
CA VAL A 12 21.62 -4.74 1.51
C VAL A 12 22.05 -3.28 1.52
N LEU A 13 21.72 -2.56 2.60
CA LEU A 13 22.14 -1.17 2.82
C LEU A 13 23.57 -1.13 3.39
N SER A 14 24.39 -0.18 2.93
CA SER A 14 25.78 0.01 3.38
C SER A 14 25.89 0.42 4.86
N PRO A 15 27.00 0.10 5.57
CA PRO A 15 27.06 0.09 7.04
C PRO A 15 27.28 1.45 7.71
N GLU A 16 27.39 2.56 6.97
CA GLU A 16 27.90 3.84 7.48
C GLU A 16 26.94 5.03 7.36
N ALA A 17 25.63 4.79 7.46
CA ALA A 17 24.69 5.87 7.80
C ALA A 17 24.40 5.83 9.31
N PRO A 18 24.26 6.97 10.03
CA PRO A 18 23.77 6.94 11.41
C PRO A 18 22.53 6.07 11.46
N GLN A 19 22.36 5.30 12.55
CA GLN A 19 21.16 4.49 12.82
C GLN A 19 19.95 5.43 12.98
N GLN A 20 19.53 6.07 11.89
CA GLN A 20 18.31 6.82 11.83
C GLN A 20 17.20 5.77 11.94
N LEU A 21 16.33 5.97 12.93
CA LEU A 21 15.10 5.19 13.04
C LEU A 21 14.42 5.13 11.68
N ARG A 22 13.87 3.97 11.37
CA ARG A 22 13.01 3.81 10.20
C ARG A 22 11.90 4.86 10.24
N VAL A 23 11.42 5.32 9.10
CA VAL A 23 10.33 6.31 9.09
C VAL A 23 9.08 5.77 9.79
N ALA A 24 8.85 4.47 9.68
CA ALA A 24 7.81 3.76 10.42
C ALA A 24 7.96 3.82 11.96
N GLU A 25 9.16 4.05 12.48
CA GLU A 25 9.47 4.05 13.92
C GLU A 25 9.50 5.47 14.52
N GLN A 26 9.29 6.49 13.70
CA GLN A 26 9.36 7.89 14.13
C GLN A 26 8.01 8.42 14.62
N PRO A 27 8.00 9.42 15.52
CA PRO A 27 6.78 10.14 15.88
C PRO A 27 6.11 10.74 14.65
N LEU A 28 4.77 10.72 14.60
CA LEU A 28 4.00 11.24 13.46
C LEU A 28 4.36 12.69 13.10
N ALA A 29 4.64 13.54 14.10
CA ALA A 29 5.10 14.92 13.88
C ALA A 29 6.43 14.99 13.12
N GLN A 30 7.35 14.05 13.36
CA GLN A 30 8.63 13.97 12.66
C GLN A 30 8.44 13.46 11.22
N VAL A 31 7.57 12.47 11.02
CA VAL A 31 7.21 11.99 9.67
C VAL A 31 6.61 13.15 8.85
N ALA A 32 5.65 13.89 9.42
CA ALA A 32 5.07 15.07 8.78
C ALA A 32 6.13 16.14 8.47
N GLY A 33 7.06 16.38 9.39
CA GLY A 33 8.19 17.30 9.18
C GLY A 33 9.07 16.88 8.00
N ARG A 34 9.36 15.59 7.84
CA ARG A 34 10.12 15.07 6.69
C ARG A 34 9.37 15.25 5.38
N LEU A 35 8.07 14.99 5.34
CA LEU A 35 7.24 15.19 4.14
C LEU A 35 7.19 16.65 3.69
N ALA A 36 7.35 17.59 4.63
CA ALA A 36 7.38 19.02 4.35
C ALA A 36 8.78 19.58 4.05
N ASP A 37 9.83 18.76 4.16
CA ASP A 37 11.22 19.17 3.95
C ASP A 37 11.70 18.76 2.53
N PRO A 38 11.94 19.71 1.62
CA PRO A 38 12.38 19.42 0.25
C PRO A 38 13.78 18.78 0.17
N GLN A 39 14.53 18.74 1.27
CA GLN A 39 15.83 18.07 1.34
C GLN A 39 15.72 16.59 1.73
N GLN A 40 14.53 16.13 2.15
CA GLN A 40 14.30 14.72 2.50
C GLN A 40 13.74 13.96 1.28
N PRO A 41 14.23 12.74 1.01
CA PRO A 41 13.63 11.85 0.02
C PRO A 41 12.36 11.20 0.60
N ALA A 42 11.40 12.01 1.03
CA ALA A 42 10.11 11.58 1.56
C ALA A 42 8.99 12.33 0.82
N GLY A 43 7.96 11.62 0.37
CA GLY A 43 6.88 12.20 -0.41
C GLY A 43 5.55 11.48 -0.25
N GLY A 44 4.71 11.55 -1.30
CA GLY A 44 3.38 10.96 -1.28
C GLY A 44 3.36 9.45 -1.01
N GLY A 45 4.38 8.71 -1.44
CA GLY A 45 4.51 7.26 -1.20
C GLY A 45 4.60 6.92 0.29
N VAL A 46 5.52 7.55 1.02
CA VAL A 46 5.61 7.47 2.50
C VAL A 46 4.26 7.79 3.16
N ALA A 47 3.57 8.85 2.72
CA ALA A 47 2.28 9.24 3.30
C ALA A 47 1.18 8.20 3.03
N ALA A 48 1.14 7.63 1.82
CA ALA A 48 0.20 6.58 1.44
C ALA A 48 0.45 5.30 2.27
N ALA A 49 1.70 4.88 2.40
CA ALA A 49 2.10 3.71 3.18
C ALA A 49 1.75 3.88 4.67
N ALA A 50 2.05 5.02 5.26
CA ALA A 50 1.68 5.33 6.64
C ALA A 50 0.15 5.32 6.83
N THR A 51 -0.61 5.86 5.88
CA THR A 51 -2.07 5.87 5.93
C THR A 51 -2.65 4.46 5.86
N LEU A 52 -2.11 3.59 5.01
CA LEU A 52 -2.50 2.18 4.94
C LEU A 52 -2.17 1.42 6.22
N ALA A 53 -1.02 1.67 6.83
CA ALA A 53 -0.66 1.09 8.13
C ALA A 53 -1.66 1.50 9.23
N LEU A 54 -2.07 2.77 9.27
CA LEU A 54 -3.06 3.28 10.22
C LEU A 54 -4.45 2.68 9.96
N ALA A 55 -4.85 2.53 8.70
CA ALA A 55 -6.11 1.90 8.32
C ALA A 55 -6.12 0.40 8.72
N ALA A 56 -5.02 -0.32 8.50
CA ALA A 56 -4.86 -1.72 8.92
C ALA A 56 -4.96 -1.87 10.45
N ALA A 57 -4.24 -1.03 11.21
CA ALA A 57 -4.30 -1.00 12.68
C ALA A 57 -5.72 -0.75 13.20
N THR A 58 -6.43 0.18 12.54
CA THR A 58 -7.81 0.52 12.89
C THR A 58 -8.75 -0.68 12.68
N ALA A 59 -8.61 -1.39 11.56
CA ALA A 59 -9.37 -2.62 11.30
C ALA A 59 -9.00 -3.77 12.26
N GLU A 60 -7.71 -3.92 12.57
CA GLU A 60 -7.19 -4.91 13.50
C GLU A 60 -7.79 -4.72 14.91
N LEU A 61 -7.88 -3.47 15.38
CA LEU A 61 -8.52 -3.14 16.64
C LEU A 61 -9.96 -3.66 16.68
N VAL A 62 -10.73 -3.43 15.61
CA VAL A 62 -12.12 -3.88 15.54
C VAL A 62 -12.22 -5.41 15.53
N ALA A 63 -11.36 -6.10 14.79
CA ALA A 63 -11.29 -7.56 14.79
C ALA A 63 -10.97 -8.10 16.19
N THR A 64 -9.96 -7.51 16.84
CA THR A 64 -9.51 -7.88 18.20
C THR A 64 -10.60 -7.67 19.25
N LEU A 65 -11.30 -6.54 19.21
CA LEU A 65 -12.44 -6.28 20.10
C LEU A 65 -13.59 -7.27 19.85
N SER A 66 -13.82 -7.62 18.59
CA SER A 66 -14.89 -8.53 18.18
C SER A 66 -14.64 -9.96 18.64
N LEU A 67 -13.38 -10.44 18.66
CA LEU A 67 -12.99 -11.76 19.17
C LEU A 67 -13.35 -11.98 20.65
N ARG A 68 -13.50 -10.91 21.44
CA ARG A 68 -13.89 -11.00 22.86
C ARG A 68 -15.38 -11.30 23.05
N ARG A 69 -16.19 -11.26 21.99
CA ARG A 69 -17.64 -11.41 22.06
C ARG A 69 -18.06 -12.88 21.93
N LYS A 70 -18.94 -13.33 22.82
CA LYS A 70 -19.53 -14.69 22.76
C LYS A 70 -20.25 -14.97 21.43
N SER A 71 -20.85 -13.95 20.81
CA SER A 71 -21.56 -14.07 19.53
C SER A 71 -20.66 -14.43 18.35
N VAL A 72 -19.34 -14.25 18.47
CA VAL A 72 -18.38 -14.55 17.40
C VAL A 72 -17.83 -15.97 17.48
N GLN A 73 -18.03 -16.69 18.60
CA GLN A 73 -17.46 -18.03 18.82
C GLN A 73 -17.65 -19.03 17.66
N PRO A 74 -18.82 -19.11 16.99
CA PRO A 74 -19.01 -20.03 15.86
C PRO A 74 -18.11 -19.73 14.64
N ARG A 75 -17.63 -18.50 14.51
CA ARG A 75 -16.81 -18.01 13.40
C ARG A 75 -15.49 -17.40 13.89
N ARG A 76 -15.01 -17.85 15.05
CA ARG A 76 -13.82 -17.28 15.69
C ARG A 76 -12.55 -17.46 14.86
N ALA A 77 -12.34 -18.66 14.33
CA ALA A 77 -11.14 -18.98 13.54
C ALA A 77 -11.04 -18.10 12.28
N GLU A 78 -12.17 -17.83 11.62
CA GLU A 78 -12.23 -16.90 10.48
C GLU A 78 -11.79 -15.49 10.87
N LEU A 79 -12.26 -14.98 12.02
CA LEU A 79 -11.88 -13.65 12.49
C LEU A 79 -10.43 -13.58 12.99
N GLU A 80 -9.91 -14.67 13.56
CA GLU A 80 -8.49 -14.79 13.94
C GLU A 80 -7.59 -14.71 12.70
N GLU A 81 -7.92 -15.43 11.63
CA GLU A 81 -7.20 -15.35 10.35
C GLU A 81 -7.25 -13.93 9.75
N ILE A 82 -8.42 -13.29 9.77
CA ILE A 82 -8.56 -11.89 9.32
C ILE A 82 -7.66 -10.97 10.14
N ARG A 83 -7.67 -11.09 11.48
CA ARG A 83 -6.84 -10.28 12.38
C ARG A 83 -5.35 -10.48 12.09
N ASP A 84 -4.91 -11.72 11.94
CA ASP A 84 -3.50 -12.04 11.69
C ASP A 84 -3.03 -11.43 10.35
N ARG A 85 -3.86 -11.51 9.31
CA ARG A 85 -3.56 -10.88 8.01
C ARG A 85 -3.54 -9.35 8.07
N LEU A 86 -4.35 -8.73 8.95
CA LEU A 86 -4.32 -7.28 9.18
C LEU A 86 -3.00 -6.85 9.85
N VAL A 87 -2.52 -7.63 10.82
CA VAL A 87 -1.21 -7.41 11.47
C VAL A 87 -0.07 -7.52 10.43
N ASP A 88 -0.10 -8.55 9.59
CA ASP A 88 0.90 -8.74 8.55
C ASP A 88 0.92 -7.58 7.55
N LEU A 89 -0.26 -7.12 7.10
CA LEU A 89 -0.37 -5.98 6.20
C LEU A 89 0.11 -4.69 6.85
N GLN A 90 -0.24 -4.44 8.12
CA GLN A 90 0.27 -3.27 8.85
C GLN A 90 1.80 -3.25 8.84
N ALA A 91 2.45 -4.38 9.13
CA ALA A 91 3.90 -4.48 9.11
C ALA A 91 4.49 -4.24 7.72
N ARG A 92 3.84 -4.75 6.67
CA ARG A 92 4.26 -4.52 5.27
C ARG A 92 4.13 -3.04 4.88
N PHE A 93 3.05 -2.38 5.25
CA PHE A 93 2.87 -0.95 4.96
C PHE A 93 3.90 -0.08 5.66
N LEU A 94 4.26 -0.42 6.91
CA LEU A 94 5.34 0.26 7.61
C LEU A 94 6.68 0.06 6.89
N ALA A 95 7.01 -1.17 6.46
CA ALA A 95 8.22 -1.44 5.70
C ALA A 95 8.22 -0.74 4.33
N ALA A 96 7.07 -0.64 3.66
CA ALA A 96 6.93 0.04 2.37
C ALA A 96 7.24 1.55 2.47
N ALA A 97 6.98 2.18 3.61
CA ALA A 97 7.35 3.58 3.83
C ALA A 97 8.88 3.77 3.84
N ASP A 98 9.63 2.81 4.39
CA ASP A 98 11.10 2.84 4.35
C ASP A 98 11.64 2.50 2.96
N GLU A 99 10.98 1.56 2.27
CA GLU A 99 11.33 1.18 0.90
C GLU A 99 11.14 2.35 -0.07
N ASP A 100 10.03 3.10 0.03
CA ASP A 100 9.77 4.29 -0.80
C ASP A 100 10.92 5.32 -0.71
N ILE A 101 11.46 5.52 0.50
CA ILE A 101 12.58 6.43 0.74
C ILE A 101 13.85 5.93 0.06
N ALA A 102 14.13 4.63 0.15
CA ALA A 102 15.30 4.03 -0.49
C ALA A 102 15.18 4.12 -2.02
N VAL A 103 14.03 3.75 -2.57
CA VAL A 103 13.74 3.78 -4.02
C VAL A 103 13.83 5.21 -4.55
N LEU A 104 13.26 6.19 -3.85
CA LEU A 104 13.34 7.60 -4.24
C LEU A 104 14.79 8.12 -4.18
N SER A 105 15.53 7.76 -3.14
CA SER A 105 16.95 8.14 -3.00
C SER A 105 17.79 7.60 -4.16
N ASP A 106 17.60 6.34 -4.53
CA ASP A 106 18.27 5.69 -5.64
C ASP A 106 17.90 6.32 -6.98
N LEU A 107 16.61 6.60 -7.19
CA LEU A 107 16.14 7.29 -8.40
C LEU A 107 16.76 8.68 -8.54
N LEU A 108 16.82 9.47 -7.46
CA LEU A 108 17.44 10.80 -7.47
C LEU A 108 18.95 10.73 -7.71
N ALA A 109 19.64 9.70 -7.22
CA ALA A 109 21.04 9.46 -7.52
C ALA A 109 21.26 9.08 -8.99
N ALA A 110 20.46 8.14 -9.51
CA ALA A 110 20.53 7.69 -10.89
C ALA A 110 20.23 8.83 -11.88
N GLN A 111 19.23 9.66 -11.60
CA GLN A 111 18.90 10.84 -12.40
C GLN A 111 20.06 11.83 -12.46
N ARG A 112 20.75 12.08 -11.33
CA ARG A 112 21.93 12.95 -11.30
C ARG A 112 23.08 12.37 -12.12
N ALA A 113 23.34 11.08 -11.99
CA ALA A 113 24.41 10.39 -12.72
C ALA A 113 24.16 10.31 -14.23
N ALA A 114 22.90 10.25 -14.66
CA ALA A 114 22.54 10.17 -16.08
C ALA A 114 22.59 11.51 -16.82
N ARG A 115 22.79 12.65 -16.12
CA ARG A 115 22.89 13.97 -16.75
C ARG A 115 24.09 14.03 -17.70
N PRO A 116 23.94 14.64 -18.90
CA PRO A 116 25.05 14.76 -19.84
C PRO A 116 26.22 15.52 -19.22
N ALA A 117 27.42 14.96 -19.29
CA ALA A 117 28.66 15.62 -18.95
C ALA A 117 29.58 15.66 -20.19
N ALA A 118 30.23 16.80 -20.43
CA ALA A 118 30.99 17.05 -21.65
C ALA A 118 32.12 16.03 -21.91
N ASP A 119 32.68 15.46 -20.83
CA ASP A 119 33.85 14.57 -20.87
C ASP A 119 33.53 13.11 -20.48
N ALA A 120 32.25 12.73 -20.43
CA ALA A 120 31.86 11.37 -20.06
C ALA A 120 32.17 10.37 -21.19
N ALA A 121 32.86 9.27 -20.84
CA ALA A 121 33.07 8.17 -21.77
C ALA A 121 31.72 7.57 -22.24
N PRO A 122 31.56 7.19 -23.52
CA PRO A 122 30.29 6.66 -24.04
C PRO A 122 29.74 5.47 -23.24
N ASP A 123 30.61 4.56 -22.80
CA ASP A 123 30.22 3.40 -21.99
C ASP A 123 29.70 3.79 -20.60
N ALA A 124 30.31 4.80 -19.98
CA ALA A 124 29.85 5.33 -18.69
C ALA A 124 28.46 5.99 -18.83
N GLN A 125 28.24 6.73 -19.91
CA GLN A 125 26.94 7.33 -20.21
C GLN A 125 25.86 6.27 -20.46
N ARG A 126 26.20 5.17 -21.12
CA ARG A 126 25.28 4.04 -21.33
C ARG A 126 24.93 3.35 -20.01
N ALA A 127 25.92 3.03 -19.18
CA ALA A 127 25.70 2.41 -17.88
C ALA A 127 24.81 3.26 -16.96
N ALA A 128 25.00 4.59 -16.97
CA ALA A 128 24.17 5.53 -16.22
C ALA A 128 22.70 5.55 -16.69
N LYS A 129 22.47 5.49 -18.00
CA LYS A 129 21.11 5.37 -18.56
C LYS A 129 20.44 4.06 -18.18
N GLU A 130 21.16 2.95 -18.26
CA GLU A 130 20.63 1.64 -17.85
C GLU A 130 20.33 1.59 -16.34
N ALA A 131 21.13 2.26 -15.51
CA ALA A 131 20.84 2.41 -14.08
C ALA A 131 19.58 3.26 -13.83
N LEU A 132 19.42 4.36 -14.55
CA LEU A 132 18.22 5.20 -14.47
C LEU A 132 16.96 4.43 -14.87
N GLU A 133 16.99 3.66 -15.96
CA GLU A 133 15.84 2.85 -16.39
C GLU A 133 15.42 1.84 -15.31
N ARG A 134 16.40 1.17 -14.68
CA ARG A 134 16.13 0.25 -13.55
C ARG A 134 15.52 0.97 -12.35
N SER A 135 16.04 2.12 -11.97
CA SER A 135 15.50 2.90 -10.85
C SER A 135 14.11 3.45 -11.14
N LEU A 136 13.83 3.89 -12.37
CA LEU A 136 12.49 4.30 -12.79
C LEU A 136 11.50 3.14 -12.75
N THR A 137 11.93 1.96 -13.22
CA THR A 137 11.11 0.75 -13.19
C THR A 137 10.73 0.39 -11.76
N LEU A 138 11.70 0.39 -10.84
CA LEU A 138 11.44 0.12 -9.42
C LEU A 138 10.52 1.18 -8.79
N ALA A 139 10.75 2.47 -9.09
CA ALA A 139 9.92 3.57 -8.61
C ALA A 139 8.49 3.57 -9.18
N ALA A 140 8.26 2.89 -10.30
CA ALA A 140 6.93 2.62 -10.83
C ALA A 140 6.27 1.41 -10.15
N GLU A 141 7.04 0.35 -9.88
CA GLU A 141 6.55 -0.91 -9.32
C GLU A 141 6.20 -0.83 -7.84
N THR A 142 7.04 -0.19 -7.01
CA THR A 142 6.84 -0.15 -5.55
C THR A 142 5.50 0.46 -5.15
N PRO A 143 5.03 1.59 -5.73
CA PRO A 143 3.71 2.12 -5.41
C PRO A 143 2.55 1.25 -5.91
N ILE A 144 2.72 0.51 -7.01
CA ILE A 144 1.72 -0.47 -7.48
C ILE A 144 1.61 -1.62 -6.48
N ALA A 145 2.74 -2.15 -6.00
CA ALA A 145 2.75 -3.20 -4.99
C ALA A 145 2.07 -2.73 -3.68
N LEU A 146 2.35 -1.50 -3.25
CA LEU A 146 1.68 -0.87 -2.11
C LEU A 146 0.16 -0.79 -2.31
N ALA A 147 -0.28 -0.38 -3.50
CA ALA A 147 -1.68 -0.28 -3.85
C ALA A 147 -2.38 -1.65 -3.91
N GLN A 148 -1.69 -2.70 -4.37
CA GLN A 148 -2.17 -4.09 -4.35
C GLN A 148 -2.36 -4.61 -2.91
N ASP A 149 -1.39 -4.36 -2.02
CA ASP A 149 -1.56 -4.68 -0.60
C ASP A 149 -2.72 -3.86 0.02
N GLY A 150 -2.95 -2.63 -0.46
CA GLY A 150 -4.12 -1.82 -0.11
C GLY A 150 -5.45 -2.46 -0.51
N LEU A 151 -5.55 -3.09 -1.70
CA LEU A 151 -6.74 -3.87 -2.08
C LEU A 151 -6.96 -5.05 -1.13
N ALA A 152 -5.89 -5.74 -0.74
CA ALA A 152 -5.97 -6.83 0.23
C ALA A 152 -6.51 -6.32 1.58
N LEU A 153 -6.07 -5.14 2.03
CA LEU A 153 -6.62 -4.48 3.22
C LEU A 153 -8.12 -4.18 3.06
N LEU A 154 -8.56 -3.58 1.96
CA LEU A 154 -9.99 -3.28 1.74
C LEU A 154 -10.86 -4.54 1.78
N ARG A 155 -10.39 -5.65 1.22
CA ARG A 155 -11.07 -6.96 1.29
C ARG A 155 -11.19 -7.47 2.73
N LEU A 156 -10.16 -7.31 3.55
CA LEU A 156 -10.20 -7.69 4.97
C LEU A 156 -11.11 -6.77 5.79
N VAL A 157 -11.07 -5.45 5.53
CA VAL A 157 -11.99 -4.48 6.15
C VAL A 157 -13.43 -4.89 5.88
N LEU A 158 -13.77 -5.17 4.61
CA LEU A 158 -15.08 -5.64 4.20
C LEU A 158 -15.48 -6.94 4.92
N ALA A 159 -14.57 -7.93 4.97
CA ALA A 159 -14.79 -9.20 5.65
C ALA A 159 -14.95 -9.05 7.18
N THR A 160 -14.45 -7.96 7.78
CA THR A 160 -14.56 -7.70 9.23
C THR A 160 -15.92 -7.12 9.62
N VAL A 161 -16.65 -6.45 8.70
CA VAL A 161 -17.91 -5.75 9.00
C VAL A 161 -18.99 -6.64 9.67
N PRO A 162 -19.21 -7.90 9.25
CA PRO A 162 -20.17 -8.80 9.90
C PRO A 162 -19.89 -9.02 11.40
N PHE A 163 -18.62 -9.02 11.80
CA PHE A 163 -18.19 -9.28 13.18
C PHE A 163 -18.26 -8.05 14.08
N ALA A 164 -18.15 -6.85 13.51
CA ALA A 164 -18.13 -5.60 14.26
C ALA A 164 -19.42 -5.38 15.08
N ALA A 165 -19.28 -4.66 16.19
CA ALA A 165 -20.42 -4.15 16.95
C ALA A 165 -20.85 -2.79 16.40
N ARG A 166 -22.08 -2.36 16.72
CA ARG A 166 -22.61 -1.07 16.24
C ARG A 166 -21.73 0.13 16.60
N PHE A 167 -21.04 0.08 17.74
CA PHE A 167 -20.18 1.17 18.22
C PHE A 167 -18.73 1.11 17.70
N THR A 168 -18.31 0.04 17.03
CA THR A 168 -16.97 -0.08 16.43
C THR A 168 -17.01 -0.17 14.90
N VAL A 169 -18.19 -0.32 14.29
CA VAL A 169 -18.29 -0.46 12.83
C VAL A 169 -17.92 0.83 12.09
N SER A 170 -18.02 2.00 12.72
CA SER A 170 -17.55 3.27 12.15
C SER A 170 -16.06 3.26 11.86
N ASP A 171 -15.26 2.56 12.68
CA ASP A 171 -13.80 2.47 12.51
C ASP A 171 -13.45 1.68 11.25
N LEU A 172 -14.24 0.66 10.90
CA LEU A 172 -14.10 -0.07 9.62
C LEU A 172 -14.46 0.82 8.43
N GLY A 173 -15.49 1.66 8.56
CA GLY A 173 -15.84 2.65 7.54
C GLY A 173 -14.72 3.67 7.32
N ALA A 174 -14.13 4.16 8.41
CA ALA A 174 -12.98 5.05 8.36
C ALA A 174 -11.76 4.38 7.72
N ALA A 175 -11.44 3.15 8.12
CA ALA A 175 -10.36 2.36 7.54
C ALA A 175 -10.54 2.16 6.02
N ALA A 176 -11.76 1.88 5.56
CA ALA A 176 -12.06 1.74 4.13
C ALA A 176 -11.82 3.06 3.36
N GLY A 177 -12.30 4.19 3.88
CA GLY A 177 -12.11 5.49 3.25
C GLY A 177 -10.64 5.92 3.19
N LEU A 178 -9.90 5.71 4.28
CA LEU A 178 -8.47 5.98 4.34
C LEU A 178 -7.68 5.10 3.37
N ALA A 179 -7.97 3.79 3.33
CA ALA A 179 -7.31 2.87 2.43
C ALA A 179 -7.56 3.22 0.96
N GLN A 180 -8.80 3.56 0.58
CA GLN A 180 -9.12 3.99 -0.78
C GLN A 180 -8.30 5.23 -1.19
N GLY A 181 -8.27 6.26 -0.34
CA GLY A 181 -7.50 7.48 -0.62
C GLY A 181 -6.00 7.22 -0.73
N ALA A 182 -5.46 6.36 0.13
CA ALA A 182 -4.05 6.00 0.11
C ALA A 182 -3.66 5.14 -1.12
N ILE A 183 -4.55 4.24 -1.57
CA ILE A 183 -4.37 3.49 -2.81
C ILE A 183 -4.26 4.45 -3.99
N GLU A 184 -5.19 5.40 -4.13
CA GLU A 184 -5.13 6.38 -5.22
C GLU A 184 -3.86 7.24 -5.14
N ALA A 185 -3.46 7.66 -3.93
CA ALA A 185 -2.22 8.40 -3.73
C ALA A 185 -0.99 7.58 -4.19
N ALA A 186 -0.93 6.29 -3.90
CA ALA A 186 0.15 5.41 -4.35
C ALA A 186 0.15 5.24 -5.88
N LEU A 187 -1.01 5.05 -6.51
CA LEU A 187 -1.13 4.92 -7.97
C LEU A 187 -0.62 6.17 -8.69
N LEU A 188 -0.97 7.36 -8.21
CA LEU A 188 -0.48 8.63 -8.77
C LEU A 188 1.05 8.72 -8.76
N MET A 189 1.72 8.17 -7.74
CA MET A 189 3.19 8.15 -7.67
C MET A 189 3.79 7.17 -8.69
N SER A 190 3.13 6.03 -8.94
CA SER A 190 3.55 5.10 -9.99
C SER A 190 3.45 5.71 -11.38
N GLU A 191 2.33 6.36 -11.69
CA GLU A 191 2.04 6.87 -13.04
C GLU A 191 3.08 7.86 -13.55
N VAL A 192 3.60 8.73 -12.67
CA VAL A 192 4.70 9.65 -13.00
C VAL A 192 5.90 8.88 -13.52
N ASN A 193 6.29 7.79 -12.84
CA ASN A 193 7.46 6.99 -13.20
C ASN A 193 7.20 6.10 -14.42
N VAL A 194 5.99 5.52 -14.55
CA VAL A 194 5.57 4.75 -15.73
C VAL A 194 5.62 5.61 -17.00
N GLY A 195 5.27 6.89 -16.90
CA GLY A 195 5.35 7.84 -18.02
C GLY A 195 6.78 8.13 -18.51
N LEU A 196 7.80 7.79 -17.71
CA LEU A 196 9.21 8.04 -18.01
C LEU A 196 9.96 6.79 -18.51
N LEU A 197 9.32 5.62 -18.50
CA LEU A 197 9.93 4.37 -18.97
C LEU A 197 10.14 4.38 -20.48
N THR A 198 11.27 3.81 -20.91
CA THR A 198 11.59 3.67 -22.34
C THR A 198 11.16 2.32 -22.91
N ASP A 199 11.05 1.29 -22.06
CA ASP A 199 10.44 0.02 -22.42
C ASP A 199 8.90 0.15 -22.48
N ALA A 200 8.38 0.29 -23.70
CA ALA A 200 6.94 0.44 -23.95
C ALA A 200 6.13 -0.78 -23.47
N ALA A 201 6.66 -1.99 -23.60
CA ALA A 201 5.94 -3.20 -23.20
C ALA A 201 5.81 -3.26 -21.67
N ARG A 202 6.89 -2.92 -20.95
CA ARG A 202 6.85 -2.84 -19.48
C ARG A 202 5.94 -1.71 -19.01
N ALA A 203 5.97 -0.55 -19.67
CA ALA A 203 5.11 0.57 -19.32
C ALA A 203 3.62 0.21 -19.48
N ASP A 204 3.23 -0.47 -20.55
CA ASP A 204 1.84 -0.88 -20.79
C ASP A 204 1.34 -1.93 -19.80
N GLU A 205 2.21 -2.86 -19.39
CA GLU A 205 1.89 -3.82 -18.32
C GLU A 205 1.59 -3.10 -16.99
N LEU A 206 2.43 -2.13 -16.61
CA LEU A 206 2.26 -1.36 -15.38
C LEU A 206 1.01 -0.46 -15.44
N ARG A 207 0.73 0.18 -16.58
CA ARG A 207 -0.53 0.95 -16.79
C ARG A 207 -1.75 0.06 -16.59
N THR A 208 -1.72 -1.15 -17.14
CA THR A 208 -2.81 -2.11 -17.00
C THR A 208 -3.03 -2.47 -15.52
N ALA A 209 -1.96 -2.70 -14.77
CA ALA A 209 -2.06 -2.97 -13.34
C ALA A 209 -2.63 -1.77 -12.56
N VAL A 210 -2.19 -0.55 -12.87
CA VAL A 210 -2.72 0.70 -12.28
C VAL A 210 -4.22 0.82 -12.53
N ASP A 211 -4.66 0.65 -13.78
CA ASP A 211 -6.08 0.80 -14.16
C ASP A 211 -6.97 -0.25 -13.47
N GLN A 212 -6.50 -1.49 -13.34
CA GLN A 212 -7.22 -2.54 -12.62
C GLN A 212 -7.43 -2.16 -11.16
N ILE A 213 -6.37 -1.73 -10.47
CA ILE A 213 -6.45 -1.35 -9.05
C ILE A 213 -7.34 -0.13 -8.86
N ARG A 214 -7.22 0.87 -9.75
CA ARG A 214 -8.04 2.09 -9.73
C ARG A 214 -9.52 1.82 -9.89
N GLN A 215 -9.89 0.81 -10.67
CA GLN A 215 -11.28 0.39 -10.84
C GLN A 215 -11.77 -0.42 -9.63
N GLU A 216 -10.94 -1.29 -9.07
CA GLU A 216 -11.34 -2.20 -7.99
C GLU A 216 -11.47 -1.51 -6.62
N ALA A 217 -10.53 -0.61 -6.28
CA ALA A 217 -10.46 -0.03 -4.94
C ALA A 217 -11.73 0.76 -4.54
N PRO A 218 -12.31 1.64 -5.39
CA PRO A 218 -13.53 2.35 -5.06
C PRO A 218 -14.73 1.42 -4.84
N GLU A 219 -14.82 0.31 -5.60
CA GLU A 219 -15.92 -0.64 -5.44
C GLU A 219 -15.86 -1.39 -4.10
N LEU A 220 -14.67 -1.84 -3.70
CA LEU A 220 -14.48 -2.49 -2.40
C LEU A 220 -14.74 -1.52 -1.24
N ALA A 221 -14.21 -0.29 -1.34
CA ALA A 221 -14.40 0.74 -0.33
C ALA A 221 -15.87 1.14 -0.21
N ARG A 222 -16.57 1.32 -1.33
CA ARG A 222 -18.01 1.60 -1.37
C ARG A 222 -18.81 0.48 -0.70
N GLN A 223 -18.53 -0.78 -1.02
CA GLN A 223 -19.19 -1.92 -0.37
C GLN A 223 -18.97 -1.90 1.15
N ALA A 224 -17.73 -1.70 1.62
CA ALA A 224 -17.44 -1.62 3.05
C ALA A 224 -18.18 -0.43 3.72
N LEU A 225 -18.18 0.74 3.09
CA LEU A 225 -18.89 1.92 3.57
C LEU A 225 -20.41 1.73 3.63
N ASP A 226 -21.01 1.11 2.61
CA ASP A 226 -22.44 0.85 2.57
C ASP A 226 -22.85 -0.14 3.67
N LEU A 227 -22.08 -1.22 3.87
CA LEU A 227 -22.32 -2.17 4.96
C LEU A 227 -22.15 -1.53 6.35
N THR A 228 -21.13 -0.69 6.51
CA THR A 228 -20.89 0.00 7.79
C THR A 228 -22.04 0.95 8.12
N ARG A 229 -22.47 1.77 7.16
CA ARG A 229 -23.62 2.68 7.29
C ARG A 229 -24.93 1.93 7.58
N ALA A 230 -25.20 0.84 6.88
CA ALA A 230 -26.37 0.00 7.13
C ALA A 230 -26.38 -0.49 8.59
N LYS A 231 -25.23 -1.02 9.06
CA LYS A 231 -25.07 -1.52 10.43
C LYS A 231 -25.15 -0.41 11.49
N MET A 232 -24.67 0.80 11.21
CA MET A 232 -24.83 1.96 12.08
C MET A 232 -26.29 2.39 12.23
N SER A 233 -27.07 2.30 11.14
CA SER A 233 -28.48 2.69 11.11
C SER A 233 -29.41 1.69 11.81
N GLY A 234 -28.97 0.44 12.00
CA GLY A 234 -29.78 -0.63 12.58
C GLY A 234 -30.86 -1.19 11.65
N LYS A 235 -30.86 -0.81 10.36
CA LYS A 235 -31.73 -1.43 9.35
C LYS A 235 -31.26 -2.87 9.07
N PRO A 236 -32.19 -3.83 8.91
CA PRO A 236 -31.83 -5.15 8.41
C PRO A 236 -31.20 -5.01 7.02
N MET A 237 -30.14 -5.78 6.78
CA MET A 237 -29.56 -5.94 5.44
C MET A 237 -30.59 -6.65 4.56
N GLU A 238 -31.08 -6.00 3.50
CA GLU A 238 -31.83 -6.71 2.46
C GLU A 238 -30.86 -7.68 1.79
N GLU A 239 -31.11 -8.98 1.96
CA GLU A 239 -30.41 -10.02 1.22
C GLU A 239 -30.67 -9.77 -0.26
N GLY A 240 -29.59 -9.50 -1.01
CA GLY A 240 -29.63 -9.18 -2.42
C GLY A 240 -30.53 -10.16 -3.18
N THR A 241 -31.46 -9.57 -3.92
CA THR A 241 -32.29 -10.19 -4.94
C THR A 241 -31.52 -11.26 -5.71
N ARG A 242 -31.75 -12.54 -5.35
CA ARG A 242 -31.55 -13.63 -6.30
C ARG A 242 -32.49 -13.33 -7.44
N GLY A 243 -31.93 -12.88 -8.55
CA GLY A 243 -32.66 -12.70 -9.79
C GLY A 243 -33.19 -14.04 -10.26
N ASP A 244 -34.43 -14.35 -9.91
CA ASP A 244 -35.27 -15.21 -10.73
C ASP A 244 -35.56 -14.45 -12.04
N ARG A 245 -34.80 -14.79 -13.08
CA ARG A 245 -35.23 -14.56 -14.45
C ARG A 245 -36.17 -15.68 -14.82
N ALA A 246 -37.46 -15.35 -14.90
CA ALA A 246 -38.40 -16.02 -15.78
C ALA A 246 -38.04 -15.75 -17.25
#